data_AF-A0A1G8JUX1-F1
#
_entry.id   AF-A0A1G8JUX1-F1
#
_cell.length_a   1.000
_cell.length_b   1.000
_cell.length_c   1.000
_cell.angle_alpha   90.00
_cell.angle_beta   90.00
_cell.angle_gamma   90.00
#
_symmetry.space_group_name_H-M   'P 1'
#
loop_
_entity.id
_entity.type
_entity.pdbx_description
1 polymer ?
#
loop_
_entity_poly.entity_id
_entity_poly.type
_entity_poly.pdbx_seq_one_letter_code
_entity_poly.pdbx_strand_id
1 'polypeptide(L)' 'MMKRHSLGSAPDYTTAALVTLGINLFCLLCAIWALFGFAAVLLFGFAADRALNFLQRRRR' A
#
# COMPACT_ATOMS: atom_id res chain seq x y z
N MET A 1 -30.28 29.34 18.40
CA MET A 1 -30.31 28.48 17.19
C MET A 1 -28.87 28.27 16.73
N MET A 2 -28.25 27.14 17.11
CA MET A 2 -26.82 26.87 16.85
C MET A 2 -26.65 26.36 15.42
N LYS A 3 -26.05 27.16 14.53
CA LYS A 3 -25.64 26.71 13.19
C LYS A 3 -24.53 25.68 13.36
N ARG A 4 -24.85 24.40 13.25
CA ARG A 4 -23.86 23.33 13.11
C ARG A 4 -23.16 23.57 11.78
N HIS A 5 -21.92 24.02 11.81
CA HIS A 5 -21.06 24.02 10.63
C HIS A 5 -20.92 22.56 10.21
N SER A 6 -21.50 22.17 9.08
CA SER A 6 -21.26 20.84 8.52
C SER A 6 -19.78 20.80 8.14
N LEU A 7 -18.96 20.07 8.91
CA LEU A 7 -17.63 19.72 8.45
C LEU A 7 -17.85 18.98 7.13
N GLY A 8 -17.48 19.62 6.00
CA GLY A 8 -17.56 18.99 4.69
C GLY A 8 -16.79 17.67 4.72
N SER A 9 -17.25 16.66 3.97
CA SER A 9 -16.61 15.36 3.88
C SER A 9 -15.09 15.52 3.81
N ALA A 10 -14.39 14.82 4.72
CA ALA A 10 -12.93 14.81 4.72
C ALA A 10 -12.45 14.43 3.31
N PRO A 11 -11.46 15.14 2.73
CA PRO A 11 -10.98 14.83 1.40
C PRO A 11 -10.51 13.37 1.33
N ASP A 12 -10.89 12.67 0.27
CA ASP A 12 -10.51 11.28 0.08
C ASP A 12 -9.02 11.18 -0.27
N TYR A 13 -8.18 11.09 0.76
CA TYR A 13 -6.74 10.90 0.61
C TYR A 13 -6.34 9.46 0.28
N THR A 14 -7.31 8.55 0.16
CA THR A 14 -7.08 7.14 -0.18
C THR A 14 -6.28 7.00 -1.47
N THR A 15 -6.60 7.79 -2.49
CA THR A 15 -5.88 7.77 -3.77
C THR A 15 -4.43 8.21 -3.60
N ALA A 16 -4.20 9.32 -2.89
CA ALA A 16 -2.86 9.82 -2.64
C ALA A 16 -2.03 8.80 -1.84
N ALA A 17 -2.62 8.20 -0.82
CA ALA A 17 -1.98 7.16 -0.01
C ALA A 17 -1.64 5.92 -0.86
N LEU A 18 -2.52 5.47 -1.75
CA LEU A 18 -2.27 4.35 -2.66
C LEU A 18 -1.16 4.67 -3.67
N VAL A 19 -1.11 5.90 -4.19
CA VAL A 19 -0.06 6.35 -5.11
C VAL A 19 1.30 6.38 -4.42
N THR A 20 1.39 6.98 -3.22
CA THR A 20 2.65 7.04 -2.46
C THR A 20 3.10 5.63 -2.05
N LEU A 21 2.17 4.77 -1.64
CA LEU A 21 2.48 3.36 -1.35
C LEU A 21 3.04 2.65 -2.58
N GLY A 22 2.40 2.83 -3.74
CA GLY A 22 2.84 2.22 -5.00
C GLY A 22 4.25 2.67 -5.42
N ILE A 23 4.54 3.97 -5.32
CA ILE A 23 5.85 4.53 -5.65
C ILE A 23 6.93 3.99 -4.69
N ASN A 24 6.68 4.01 -3.38
CA ASN A 24 7.63 3.47 -2.40
C ASN A 24 7.88 1.98 -2.62
N LEU A 25 6.82 1.21 -2.88
CA LEU A 25 6.93 -0.22 -3.14
C LEU A 25 7.74 -0.49 -4.41
N PHE A 26 7.51 0.26 -5.48
CA PHE A 26 8.26 0.14 -6.73
C PHE A 26 9.75 0.45 -6.53
N CYS A 27 10.08 1.58 -5.88
CA CYS A 27 11.46 1.92 -5.56
C CYS A 27 12.14 0.87 -4.68
N LEU A 28 11.44 0.34 -3.67
CA LEU A 28 11.95 -0.74 -2.81
C LEU A 28 12.25 -1.99 -3.62
N LEU A 29 11.33 -2.40 -4.50
CA LEU A 29 11.52 -3.56 -5.39
C LEU A 29 12.71 -3.35 -6.34
N CYS A 30 12.85 -2.17 -6.93
CA CYS A 30 14.00 -1.82 -7.76
C CYS A 30 15.32 -1.82 -6.98
N ALA A 31 15.33 -1.34 -5.73
CA ALA A 31 16.50 -1.37 -4.87
C ALA A 31 16.90 -2.80 -4.49
N ILE A 32 15.92 -3.64 -4.13
CA ILE A 32 16.14 -5.07 -3.86
C ILE A 32 16.68 -5.76 -5.12
N TRP A 33 16.12 -5.44 -6.28
CA TRP A 33 16.59 -5.96 -7.56
C TRP A 33 18.04 -5.58 -7.84
N ALA A 34 18.41 -4.32 -7.61
CA ALA A 34 19.76 -3.83 -7.85
C ALA A 34 20.81 -4.49 -6.92
N LEU A 35 20.42 -4.83 -5.68
CA LEU A 35 21.32 -5.41 -4.68
C LEU A 35 21.41 -6.95 -4.75
N PHE A 36 20.29 -7.64 -5.04
CA PHE A 36 20.17 -9.09 -4.91
C PHE A 36 19.74 -9.80 -6.22
N GLY A 37 19.44 -9.05 -7.28
CA GLY A 37 18.98 -9.58 -8.56
C GLY A 37 17.48 -9.91 -8.61
N PHE A 38 17.05 -10.54 -9.71
CA PHE A 38 15.62 -10.79 -10.01
C PHE A 38 14.95 -11.80 -9.08
N ALA A 39 15.71 -12.76 -8.54
CA ALA A 39 15.17 -13.76 -7.62
C ALA A 39 14.59 -13.14 -6.34
N ALA A 40 15.22 -12.10 -5.81
CA ALA A 40 14.75 -11.43 -4.59
C ALA A 40 13.45 -10.65 -4.81
N VAL A 41 13.24 -10.10 -6.00
CA VAL A 41 11.98 -9.42 -6.39
C VAL A 41 10.82 -10.42 -6.41
N LEU A 42 11.04 -11.60 -7.00
CA LEU A 42 10.04 -12.67 -7.04
C LEU A 42 9.65 -13.14 -5.63
N LEU A 43 10.62 -13.33 -4.75
CA LEU A 43 10.37 -13.69 -3.35
C LEU A 43 9.58 -12.60 -2.62
N PHE A 44 9.90 -11.33 -2.85
CA PHE A 44 9.17 -10.22 -2.25
C PHE A 44 7.73 -10.16 -2.74
N GLY A 45 7.50 -10.34 -4.05
CA GLY A 45 6.15 -10.43 -4.62
C GLY A 45 5.34 -11.59 -4.02
N PHE A 46 5.95 -12.76 -3.86
CA PHE A 46 5.32 -13.91 -3.22
C PHE A 46 4.99 -13.66 -1.74
N ALA A 47 5.89 -13.01 -1.01
CA ALA A 47 5.67 -12.63 0.38
C ALA A 47 4.52 -11.61 0.52
N ALA A 48 4.45 -10.64 -0.39
CA ALA A 48 3.36 -9.66 -0.42
C ALA A 48 2.00 -10.32 -0.70
N ASP A 49 1.94 -11.22 -1.68
CA ASP A 49 0.72 -11.99 -1.98
C ASP A 49 0.27 -12.85 -0.79
N ARG A 50 1.22 -13.53 -0.13
CA ARG A 50 0.97 -14.27 1.12
C ARG A 50 0.46 -13.37 2.25
N ALA A 51 1.03 -12.18 2.41
CA ALA A 51 0.60 -11.23 3.42
C ALA A 51 -0.82 -10.72 3.15
N LEU A 52 -1.14 -10.38 1.90
CA LEU A 52 -2.50 -9.99 1.50
C LEU A 52 -3.51 -11.12 1.72
N ASN A 53 -3.17 -12.34 1.33
CA ASN A 53 -3.98 -13.53 1.58
C ASN A 53 -4.20 -13.77 3.09
N PHE A 54 -3.17 -13.55 3.91
CA PHE A 54 -3.29 -13.64 5.37
C PHE A 54 -4.21 -12.55 5.94
N LEU A 55 -4.06 -11.30 5.47
CA LEU A 55 -4.94 -10.18 5.83
C LEU A 55 -6.39 -10.43 5.40
N GLN A 56 -6.62 -11.01 4.23
CA GLN A 56 -7.95 -11.41 3.76
C GLN A 56 -8.56 -12.51 4.63
N ARG A 57 -7.78 -13.51 5.02
CA ARG A 57 -8.22 -14.56 5.95
C ARG A 57 -8.54 -14.00 7.33
N ARG A 58 -7.82 -12.99 7.80
CA ARG A 58 -8.06 -12.33 9.10
C ARG A 58 -9.21 -11.33 9.07
N ARG A 59 -9.60 -10.86 7.88
CA ARG A 59 -10.78 -10.00 7.66
C ARG A 59 -12.08 -10.79 7.49
N ARG A 60 -12.02 -12.10 7.26
CA ARG A 60 -13.18 -13.00 7.40
C ARG A 60 -13.27 -13.51 8.83
#